data_AF-A0A1Q9LMD4-F1
#
_entry.id   AF-A0A1Q9LMD4-F1
#
_cell.length_a   1.000
_cell.length_b   1.000
_cell.length_c   1.000
_cell.angle_alpha   90.00
_cell.angle_beta   90.00
_cell.angle_gamma   90.00
#
_symmetry.space_group_name_H-M   'P 1'
#
loop_
_entity.id
_entity.type
_entity.pdbx_description
1 polymer ?
#
loop_
_entity_poly.entity_id
_entity_poly.type
_entity_poly.pdbx_seq_one_letter_code
_entity_poly.pdbx_strand_id
1 'polypeptide(L)' 'MVGAAERLGGSARNVVWFDVGPIHLDGDVLQVPDSDVRVVVYSPEPDTEDAARLARLLTRSTVG' A
#
# COMPACT_ATOMS: atom_id res chain seq x y z
N MET A 1 -23.28 0.74 9.26
CA MET A 1 -23.15 -0.20 8.13
C MET A 1 -21.71 -0.13 7.66
N VAL A 2 -20.92 -1.18 7.88
CA VAL A 2 -19.59 -1.30 7.29
C VAL A 2 -19.78 -2.03 5.97
N GLY A 3 -19.76 -1.28 4.85
CA GLY A 3 -19.78 -1.87 3.52
C GLY A 3 -18.46 -2.59 3.29
N ALA A 4 -18.50 -3.88 2.97
CA ALA A 4 -17.31 -4.63 2.60
C ALA A 4 -16.74 -4.02 1.31
N ALA A 5 -15.52 -3.51 1.37
CA ALA A 5 -14.83 -3.02 0.19
C ALA A 5 -14.42 -4.23 -0.66
N GLU A 6 -14.91 -4.31 -1.88
CA GLU A 6 -14.60 -5.42 -2.78
C GLU A 6 -13.28 -5.13 -3.51
N ARG A 7 -12.39 -6.13 -3.54
CA ARG A 7 -11.09 -6.04 -4.23
C ARG A 7 -11.30 -6.24 -5.73
N LEU A 8 -10.96 -5.22 -6.52
CA LEU A 8 -11.19 -5.24 -7.97
C LEU A 8 -10.00 -5.75 -8.80
N GLY A 9 -8.85 -6.03 -8.18
CA GLY A 9 -7.66 -6.58 -8.86
C GLY A 9 -6.35 -6.10 -8.24
N GLY A 10 -5.25 -6.82 -8.54
CA GLY A 10 -3.89 -6.54 -8.06
C GLY A 10 -2.97 -6.04 -9.18
N SER A 11 -2.16 -5.02 -8.91
CA SER A 11 -1.11 -4.52 -9.82
C SER A 11 0.17 -4.27 -9.05
N ALA A 12 1.21 -5.06 -9.32
CA ALA A 12 2.52 -4.89 -8.70
C ALA A 12 3.18 -3.58 -9.16
N ARG A 13 3.63 -2.76 -8.22
CA ARG A 13 4.30 -1.47 -8.49
C ARG A 13 5.65 -1.43 -7.79
N ASN A 14 6.67 -1.04 -8.55
CA ASN A 14 8.00 -0.74 -8.01
C ASN A 14 8.08 0.76 -7.75
N VAL A 15 8.32 1.16 -6.50
CA VAL A 15 8.48 2.56 -6.13
C VAL A 15 9.87 2.77 -5.56
N VAL A 16 10.55 3.82 -6.04
CA VAL A 16 11.88 4.19 -5.59
C VAL A 16 11.77 5.43 -4.69
N TRP A 17 12.14 5.27 -3.43
CA TRP A 17 12.31 6.39 -2.51
C TRP A 17 13.79 6.64 -2.24
N PHE A 18 14.20 7.91 -2.29
CA PHE A 18 15.61 8.35 -2.20
C PHE A 18 16.37 7.76 -1.01
N ASP A 19 15.68 7.43 0.08
CA ASP A 19 16.31 7.02 1.34
C ASP A 19 16.29 5.50 1.62
N VAL A 20 15.57 4.71 0.82
CA VAL A 20 15.35 3.26 1.09
C VAL A 20 15.56 2.37 -0.13
N GLY A 21 15.89 2.94 -1.29
CA GLY A 21 16.04 2.20 -2.53
C GLY A 21 14.70 1.70 -3.08
N PRO A 22 14.70 0.76 -4.05
CA PRO A 22 13.47 0.19 -4.59
C PRO A 22 12.74 -0.66 -3.53
N ILE A 23 11.41 -0.50 -3.46
CA ILE A 23 10.51 -1.33 -2.65
C ILE A 23 9.45 -1.90 -3.60
N HIS A 24 9.23 -3.22 -3.54
CA HIS A 24 8.14 -3.88 -4.25
C HIS A 24 6.88 -3.85 -3.39
N LEU A 25 5.79 -3.34 -3.97
CA LEU A 25 4.50 -3.28 -3.33
C LEU A 25 3.43 -3.84 -4.27
N ASP A 26 2.57 -4.67 -3.72
CA ASP A 26 1.33 -5.09 -4.35
C ASP A 26 0.31 -3.97 -4.22
N GLY A 27 -0.25 -3.55 -5.35
CA GLY A 27 -1.31 -2.56 -5.41
C GLY A 27 -2.68 -3.22 -5.46
N ASP A 28 -3.49 -3.03 -4.43
CA ASP A 28 -4.88 -3.45 -4.38
C ASP A 28 -5.81 -2.25 -4.59
N VAL A 29 -6.81 -2.38 -5.46
CA VAL A 29 -7.87 -1.37 -5.61
C VAL A 29 -9.13 -1.83 -4.90
N LEU A 30 -9.57 -1.05 -3.92
CA LEU A 30 -10.79 -1.24 -3.15
C LEU A 30 -11.86 -0.25 -3.64
N GLN A 31 -13.02 -0.78 -4.04
CA GLN A 31 -14.19 0.02 -4.38
C GLN A 31 -15.11 0.14 -3.17
N VAL A 32 -15.51 1.37 -2.85
CA VAL A 32 -16.59 1.58 -1.89
C VAL A 32 -17.93 1.40 -2.62
N PRO A 33 -18.83 0.51 -2.13
CA PRO A 33 -20.14 0.34 -2.74
C PRO A 33 -20.90 1.66 -2.84
N ASP A 34 -21.60 1.86 -3.95
CA ASP A 34 -22.42 3.05 -4.23
C ASP A 34 -21.67 4.40 -4.13
N SER A 35 -20.35 4.37 -4.32
CA SER A 35 -19.51 5.57 -4.31
C SER A 35 -18.57 5.59 -5.51
N ASP A 36 -18.31 6.79 -6.04
CA ASP A 36 -17.27 7.02 -7.04
C ASP A 36 -15.85 6.98 -6.45
N VAL A 37 -15.72 6.79 -5.13
CA VAL A 37 -14.43 6.70 -4.44
C VAL A 37 -13.77 5.34 -4.65
N ARG A 38 -12.50 5.38 -5.04
CA ARG A 38 -11.60 4.21 -5.15
C ARG A 38 -10.41 4.43 -4.23
N VAL A 39 -10.11 3.44 -3.40
CA VAL A 39 -8.91 3.44 -2.56
C VAL A 39 -7.89 2.52 -3.20
N VAL A 40 -6.67 3.00 -3.39
CA VAL A 40 -5.56 2.14 -3.84
C VAL A 40 -4.61 1.93 -2.68
N VAL A 41 -4.47 0.69 -2.24
CA VAL A 41 -3.62 0.27 -1.14
C VAL A 41 -2.36 -0.33 -1.73
N TYR A 42 -1.19 0.09 -1.23
CA TYR A 42 0.07 -0.53 -1.56
C TYR A 42 0.61 -1.26 -0.33
N SER A 43 0.83 -2.56 -0.44
CA SER A 43 1.37 -3.39 0.63
C SER A 43 2.56 -4.22 0.14
N PRO A 44 3.62 -4.35 0.93
CA PRO A 44 4.69 -5.29 0.64
C PRO A 44 4.24 -6.70 1.00
N GLU A 45 4.83 -7.70 0.36
CA GLU A 45 4.71 -9.09 0.79
C GLU A 45 5.16 -9.21 2.27
N PRO A 46 4.40 -9.89 3.15
CA PRO A 46 4.77 -10.06 4.55
C PRO A 46 6.12 -10.76 4.73
N ASP A 47 6.78 -10.49 5.85
CA ASP A 47 8.07 -11.09 6.23
C ASP A 47 9.21 -10.89 5.21
N THR A 48 9.09 -9.87 4.34
CA THR A 48 10.15 -9.47 3.38
C THR A 48 10.95 -8.26 3.84
N GLU A 49 12.13 -8.08 3.26
CA GLU A 49 12.95 -6.86 3.44
C GLU A 49 12.19 -5.59 2.99
N ASP A 50 11.31 -5.70 1.98
CA ASP A 50 10.46 -4.60 1.53
C ASP A 50 9.43 -4.19 2.59
N ALA A 51 8.90 -5.15 3.36
CA ALA A 51 8.08 -4.87 4.53
C ALA A 51 8.86 -4.14 5.63
N ALA A 52 10.09 -4.57 5.91
CA ALA A 52 10.96 -3.90 6.88
C ALA A 52 11.33 -2.46 6.44
N ARG A 53 11.59 -2.24 5.15
CA ARG A 53 11.86 -0.92 4.57
C ARG A 53 10.64 0.00 4.65
N LEU A 54 9.45 -0.50 4.32
CA LEU A 54 8.22 0.28 4.45
C LEU A 54 7.95 0.68 5.91
N ALA A 55 8.15 -0.24 6.86
CA ALA A 55 7.99 0.05 8.29
C ALA A 55 8.92 1.19 8.74
N ARG A 56 10.19 1.20 8.30
CA ARG A 56 11.16 2.28 8.59
C ARG A 56 10.68 3.64 8.06
N LEU A 57 10.11 3.68 6.85
CA LEU A 57 9.52 4.89 6.28
C LEU A 57 8.35 5.42 7.13
N LEU A 58 7.45 4.54 7.54
CA LEU A 58 6.26 4.92 8.33
C LEU A 58 6.65 5.44 9.71
N THR A 59 7.63 4.81 10.37
CA THR A 59 8.15 5.33 11.64
C THR A 59 8.85 6.68 11.48
N ARG A 60 9.51 6.92 10.34
CA ARG A 60 10.19 8.20 10.05
C ARG A 60 9.19 9.32 9.78
N SER A 61 8.04 9.01 9.17
CA SER A 61 7.00 9.99 8.89
C SER A 61 6.19 10.41 10.12
N THR A 62 6.35 9.72 11.26
CA THR A 62 5.77 10.15 12.54
C THR A 62 6.66 11.22 13.18
N VAL A 63 6.75 12.38 12.52
CA VAL A 63 7.30 13.62 13.07
C VAL A 63 6.37 14.74 12.62
N GLY A 64 5.58 15.27 13.56
CA GLY A 64 4.85 16.55 13.44
C GLY A 64 3.48 16.46 12.79
#